data_AF-A0A2T3BC84-F1
#
_entry.id   AF-A0A2T3BC84-F1
#
_cell.length_a   1.000
_cell.length_b   1.000
_cell.length_c   1.000
_cell.angle_alpha   90.00
_cell.angle_beta   90.00
_cell.angle_gamma   90.00
#
_symmetry.space_group_name_H-M   'P 1'
#
loop_
_entity.id
_entity.type
_entity.pdbx_description
1 polymer ?
#
loop_
_entity_poly.entity_id
_entity_poly.type
_entity_poly.pdbx_seq_one_letter_code
_entity_poly.pdbx_strand_id
1 'polypeptide(L)'
;MGIIPKKRRFNVNNTSYEKVDADGCCSIEQFVAGKDDFRTAPLYKIPTPWPYEDRPASIAFGSVIDDIEGKIRDILRSHEIRPHRITVRAMKTKGLENTKDTLIILCFDDDPSNWKAATQQLYEVVENAAPTLANQFRVEIRNERRMYRDTSTAIIRNTDVHQALLVVQPLVEEAVRMACPDSWSSISYHMRGPRDQEGDRKPTVMVMIKPGTRHIWDLVEQKIDEALQSAKTPMDIAIYHELYSGYLLDLPPLFGKAEPSPYSNLPANPKNGSSIGPRGSNSTGSLGAFVYFQPEGQEVKKLCVMTCYHVICSGDPSNQATTDRIGIGLKGQNAPQHQRRIPIDYPSSYDTVTTRKALEALNGPLSKEMKGTLETIKRHKHAGGIGEVICASGRYQGANLRRMDWALIELKSPTLFSQNKPPVLIDPFDLRQKYLPLNRKYIATDNDVVSKVGAVTEGAWVVKTGRNLGDARDGVTAGDTNAMNALIHRDNAPSTRETVINNHVSGRQFAERGDFGSMVTNWNKEWVGIVMSGESTNDTAYMTLAQEIIDDVKAKTGGTITLP
;
A
#
# COMPACT_ATOMS: atom_id res chain seq x y z
N MET A 1 20.92 -3.18 31.90
CA MET A 1 20.77 -2.36 30.68
C MET A 1 20.17 -3.24 29.61
N GLY A 2 19.07 -2.80 29.00
CA GLY A 2 18.26 -3.61 28.08
C GLY A 2 17.08 -2.86 27.49
N ILE A 3 16.18 -3.57 26.82
CA ILE A 3 15.01 -2.93 26.21
C ILE A 3 13.89 -2.80 27.25
N ILE A 4 13.27 -1.61 27.28
CA ILE A 4 12.06 -1.35 28.05
C ILE A 4 10.88 -1.46 27.09
N PRO A 5 10.13 -2.57 27.09
CA PRO A 5 9.01 -2.69 26.18
C PRO A 5 7.88 -1.73 26.59
N LYS A 6 7.19 -1.20 25.58
CA LYS A 6 6.02 -0.35 25.77
C LYS A 6 4.92 -0.77 24.80
N LYS A 7 3.69 -0.88 25.30
CA LYS A 7 2.52 -1.06 24.45
C LYS A 7 2.10 0.28 23.88
N ARG A 8 1.86 0.33 22.57
CA ARG A 8 1.24 1.49 21.93
C ARG A 8 -0.28 1.41 22.08
N ARG A 9 -0.95 2.57 22.21
CA ARG A 9 -2.40 2.68 22.44
C ARG A 9 -2.91 2.02 23.73
N PHE A 10 -2.35 2.38 24.88
CA PHE A 10 -2.82 1.80 26.15
C PHE A 10 -3.51 2.85 27.02
N ASN A 11 -4.84 2.78 27.09
CA ASN A 11 -5.54 3.18 28.31
C ASN A 11 -5.61 1.95 29.21
N VAL A 12 -4.87 2.01 30.31
CA VAL A 12 -4.74 0.96 31.34
C VAL A 12 -6.10 0.54 31.91
N ASN A 13 -7.07 1.45 31.86
CA ASN A 13 -8.38 1.28 32.47
C ASN A 13 -9.42 0.70 31.51
N ASN A 14 -9.11 0.59 30.21
CA ASN A 14 -10.04 0.06 29.23
C ASN A 14 -9.75 -1.44 28.97
N THR A 15 -10.23 -2.28 29.89
CA THR A 15 -10.20 -3.75 29.76
C THR A 15 -11.47 -4.28 29.10
N SER A 16 -12.42 -3.42 28.69
CA SER A 16 -13.72 -3.86 28.19
C SER A 16 -13.66 -4.14 26.69
N TYR A 17 -13.07 -5.27 26.31
CA TYR A 17 -13.31 -5.80 24.98
C TYR A 17 -14.72 -6.39 24.96
N GLU A 18 -15.75 -5.62 24.63
CA GLU A 18 -17.17 -6.05 24.64
C GLU A 18 -17.50 -7.20 23.65
N LYS A 19 -16.49 -7.79 23.00
CA LYS A 19 -16.56 -9.06 22.26
C LYS A 19 -15.38 -9.99 22.57
N VAL A 20 -14.93 -10.01 23.81
CA VAL A 20 -14.33 -11.25 24.31
C VAL A 20 -15.46 -12.30 24.26
N ASP A 21 -15.26 -13.37 23.50
CA ASP A 21 -16.08 -14.57 23.74
C ASP A 21 -15.86 -15.09 25.16
N ALA A 22 -16.60 -16.12 25.57
CA ALA A 22 -16.38 -16.74 26.87
C ALA A 22 -14.91 -17.17 27.11
N ASP A 23 -14.13 -17.32 26.03
CA ASP A 23 -12.78 -17.87 26.00
C ASP A 23 -11.66 -16.82 25.93
N GLY A 24 -11.95 -15.53 26.05
CA GLY A 24 -10.86 -14.51 26.00
C GLY A 24 -10.57 -13.93 24.61
N CYS A 25 -11.22 -14.41 23.54
CA CYS A 25 -10.86 -14.07 22.16
C CYS A 25 -11.74 -12.98 21.56
N CYS A 26 -11.12 -12.08 20.78
CA CYS A 26 -11.81 -11.11 19.94
C CYS A 26 -11.12 -10.99 18.57
N SER A 27 -11.75 -10.35 17.58
CA SER A 27 -11.07 -10.10 16.31
C SER A 27 -9.99 -9.03 16.45
N ILE A 28 -8.95 -9.06 15.62
CA ILE A 28 -7.89 -8.04 15.66
C ILE A 28 -8.45 -6.61 15.49
N GLU A 29 -9.48 -6.42 14.66
CA GLU A 29 -10.12 -5.10 14.50
C GLU A 29 -10.81 -4.64 15.78
N GLN A 30 -11.43 -5.57 16.52
CA GLN A 30 -12.07 -5.26 17.80
C GLN A 30 -11.03 -4.90 18.86
N PHE A 31 -9.94 -5.67 18.92
CA PHE A 31 -8.82 -5.40 19.81
C PHE A 31 -8.21 -4.02 19.54
N VAL A 32 -7.93 -3.71 18.28
CA VAL A 32 -7.35 -2.42 17.88
C VAL A 32 -8.31 -1.25 18.12
N ALA A 33 -9.60 -1.43 17.82
CA ALA A 33 -10.60 -0.38 18.04
C ALA A 33 -10.83 -0.09 19.53
N GLY A 34 -10.77 -1.13 20.38
CA GLY A 34 -10.91 -0.97 21.83
C GLY A 34 -9.77 -0.18 22.50
N LYS A 35 -8.65 0.03 21.79
CA LYS A 35 -7.49 0.76 22.28
C LYS A 35 -7.51 2.28 21.97
N ASP A 36 -8.54 2.77 21.27
CA ASP A 36 -8.70 4.20 20.93
C ASP A 36 -9.98 4.75 21.58
N ASP A 37 -9.87 5.21 22.83
CA ASP A 37 -11.02 5.74 23.60
C ASP A 37 -11.64 7.00 22.97
N PHE A 38 -10.87 7.69 22.13
CA PHE A 38 -11.27 8.93 21.48
C PHE A 38 -11.98 8.68 20.16
N ARG A 39 -12.43 7.44 19.94
CA ARG A 39 -13.18 7.04 18.76
C ARG A 39 -14.17 5.92 19.09
N THR A 40 -15.45 6.27 19.18
CA THR A 40 -16.49 5.37 19.65
C THR A 40 -17.52 5.07 18.58
N ALA A 41 -18.01 3.82 18.58
CA ALA A 41 -19.14 3.35 17.77
C ALA A 41 -20.19 2.67 18.68
N PRO A 42 -21.43 2.46 18.19
CA PRO A 42 -22.51 1.82 18.94
C PRO A 42 -22.16 0.44 19.51
N LEU A 43 -23.02 -0.08 20.38
CA LEU A 43 -22.82 -1.39 21.00
C LEU A 43 -22.70 -2.48 19.92
N TYR A 44 -21.75 -3.40 20.12
CA TYR A 44 -21.42 -4.49 19.19
C TYR A 44 -20.92 -4.08 17.78
N LYS A 45 -20.72 -2.78 17.53
CA LYS A 45 -20.10 -2.23 16.31
C LYS A 45 -18.70 -1.71 16.63
N ILE A 46 -17.87 -1.58 15.60
CA ILE A 46 -16.54 -0.97 15.70
C ILE A 46 -16.48 0.28 14.82
N PRO A 47 -15.77 1.34 15.24
CA PRO A 47 -15.45 2.44 14.35
C PRO A 47 -14.60 1.93 13.17
N THR A 48 -14.64 2.63 12.05
CA THR A 48 -13.89 2.29 10.84
C THR A 48 -12.38 2.34 11.12
N PRO A 49 -11.63 1.23 11.19
CA PRO A 49 -10.22 1.26 11.63
C PRO A 49 -9.37 2.31 10.88
N TRP A 50 -8.48 3.00 11.60
CA TRP A 50 -7.48 3.88 10.97
C TRP A 50 -6.33 3.05 10.40
N PRO A 51 -5.79 3.37 9.22
CA PRO A 51 -6.24 4.39 8.27
C PRO A 51 -7.46 3.94 7.46
N TYR A 52 -8.22 4.92 7.01
CA TYR A 52 -9.42 4.73 6.20
C TYR A 52 -9.39 5.64 4.97
N GLU A 53 -10.20 5.27 3.98
CA GLU A 53 -10.52 6.12 2.84
C GLU A 53 -11.96 6.62 2.98
N ASP A 54 -12.21 7.83 2.49
CA ASP A 54 -13.54 8.40 2.50
C ASP A 54 -13.90 9.11 1.18
N ARG A 55 -15.19 9.21 0.93
CA ARG A 55 -15.76 9.92 -0.21
C ARG A 55 -17.11 10.54 0.20
N PRO A 56 -17.73 11.39 -0.63
CA PRO A 56 -19.09 11.85 -0.37
C PRO A 56 -20.03 10.67 -0.11
N ALA A 57 -20.86 10.79 0.93
CA ALA A 57 -21.87 9.79 1.25
C ALA A 57 -22.94 9.70 0.15
N SER A 58 -23.78 8.68 0.20
CA SER A 58 -24.96 8.64 -0.68
C SER A 58 -25.90 9.82 -0.41
N ILE A 59 -26.55 10.33 -1.47
CA ILE A 59 -27.53 11.41 -1.35
C ILE A 59 -28.68 10.99 -0.43
N ALA A 60 -29.13 9.74 -0.55
CA ALA A 60 -30.20 9.20 0.27
C ALA A 60 -29.87 9.24 1.77
N PHE A 61 -28.66 8.82 2.15
CA PHE A 61 -28.25 8.89 3.55
C PHE A 61 -28.07 10.34 4.02
N GLY A 62 -27.53 11.22 3.16
CA GLY A 62 -27.44 12.65 3.46
C GLY A 62 -28.80 13.27 3.80
N SER A 63 -29.81 13.05 2.94
CA SER A 63 -31.16 13.58 3.17
C SER A 63 -31.79 13.07 4.46
N VAL A 64 -31.60 11.78 4.78
CA VAL A 64 -32.10 11.21 6.06
C VAL A 64 -31.48 11.94 7.25
N ILE A 65 -30.17 12.21 7.23
CA ILE A 65 -29.48 12.89 8.33
C ILE A 65 -29.93 14.35 8.45
N ASP A 66 -30.14 15.04 7.33
CA ASP A 66 -30.65 16.42 7.32
C ASP A 66 -32.04 16.50 7.98
N ASP A 67 -32.93 15.54 7.70
CA ASP A 67 -34.29 15.49 8.27
C ASP A 67 -34.30 15.27 9.79
N ILE A 68 -33.27 14.63 10.35
CA ILE A 68 -33.17 14.31 11.80
C ILE A 68 -32.12 15.13 12.54
N GLU A 69 -31.51 16.15 11.91
CA GLU A 69 -30.40 16.91 12.49
C GLU A 69 -30.74 17.49 13.88
N GLY A 70 -31.96 18.01 14.06
CA GLY A 70 -32.44 18.50 15.35
C GLY A 70 -32.39 17.45 16.46
N LYS A 71 -32.86 16.22 16.17
CA LYS A 71 -32.83 15.10 17.12
C LYS A 71 -31.40 14.66 17.44
N ILE A 72 -30.52 14.66 16.44
CA ILE A 72 -29.09 14.37 16.64
C ILE A 72 -28.50 15.37 17.63
N ARG A 73 -28.76 16.67 17.47
CA ARG A 73 -28.24 17.71 18.35
C ARG A 73 -28.80 17.61 19.77
N ASP A 74 -30.08 17.25 19.92
CA ASP A 74 -30.69 17.06 21.23
C ASP A 74 -30.09 15.86 21.97
N ILE A 75 -29.82 14.74 21.27
CA ILE A 75 -29.12 13.58 21.84
C ILE A 75 -27.70 13.97 22.26
N LEU A 76 -26.94 14.64 21.40
CA LEU A 76 -25.59 15.06 21.76
C LEU A 76 -25.58 15.95 23.00
N ARG A 77 -26.54 16.88 23.11
CA ARG A 77 -26.69 17.75 24.29
C ARG A 77 -27.05 16.97 25.55
N SER A 78 -27.94 15.97 25.47
CA SER A 78 -28.36 15.18 26.64
C SER A 78 -27.24 14.30 27.20
N HIS A 79 -26.25 13.95 26.37
CA HIS A 79 -25.02 13.24 26.77
C HIS A 79 -23.83 14.18 27.03
N GLU A 80 -24.08 15.50 27.07
CA GLU A 80 -23.07 16.55 27.32
C GLU A 80 -21.96 16.63 26.26
N ILE A 81 -22.21 16.15 25.05
CA ILE A 81 -21.25 16.13 23.94
C ILE A 81 -21.40 17.42 23.14
N ARG A 82 -20.28 18.12 22.91
CA ARG A 82 -20.25 19.39 22.17
C ARG A 82 -19.64 19.16 20.78
N PRO A 83 -20.46 18.89 19.75
CA PRO A 83 -19.93 18.71 18.41
C PRO A 83 -19.42 20.04 17.86
N HIS A 84 -18.19 20.07 17.34
CA HIS A 84 -17.75 21.18 16.48
C HIS A 84 -18.10 20.93 15.02
N ARG A 85 -18.31 19.67 14.63
CA ARG A 85 -18.73 19.30 13.27
C ARG A 85 -19.54 18.00 13.27
N ILE A 86 -20.63 18.01 12.51
CA ILE A 86 -21.43 16.84 12.17
C ILE A 86 -21.31 16.66 10.66
N THR A 87 -20.98 15.46 10.18
CA THR A 87 -20.82 15.22 8.75
C THR A 87 -21.18 13.79 8.41
N VAL A 88 -21.61 13.58 7.17
CA VAL A 88 -21.79 12.25 6.59
C VAL A 88 -20.71 11.96 5.55
N ARG A 89 -20.13 10.77 5.60
CA ARG A 89 -19.12 10.31 4.62
C ARG A 89 -19.32 8.83 4.33
N ALA A 90 -19.10 8.42 3.09
CA ALA A 90 -18.93 7.01 2.76
C ALA A 90 -17.51 6.60 3.11
N MET A 91 -17.35 5.68 4.06
CA MET A 91 -16.05 5.29 4.62
C MET A 91 -15.75 3.81 4.44
N LYS A 92 -14.51 3.49 4.11
CA LYS A 92 -13.99 2.11 4.06
C LYS A 92 -12.65 2.03 4.76
N THR A 93 -12.36 0.87 5.36
CA THR A 93 -10.99 0.61 5.83
C THR A 93 -10.07 0.63 4.62
N LYS A 94 -8.90 1.24 4.75
CA LYS A 94 -7.98 1.36 3.63
C LYS A 94 -7.64 -0.04 3.06
N GLY A 95 -7.74 -0.15 1.73
CA GLY A 95 -7.58 -1.40 0.98
C GLY A 95 -8.83 -2.31 0.94
N LEU A 96 -9.81 -2.19 1.83
CA LEU A 96 -10.97 -3.09 1.88
C LEU A 96 -12.17 -2.57 1.08
N GLU A 97 -12.88 -3.47 0.42
CA GLU A 97 -14.11 -3.22 -0.33
C GLU A 97 -15.35 -3.23 0.59
N ASN A 98 -15.33 -2.47 1.69
CA ASN A 98 -16.39 -2.51 2.73
C ASN A 98 -16.96 -1.12 3.07
N THR A 99 -17.17 -0.32 2.03
CA THR A 99 -17.68 1.05 2.16
C THR A 99 -19.06 1.09 2.81
N LYS A 100 -19.21 1.93 3.84
CA LYS A 100 -20.50 2.24 4.45
C LYS A 100 -20.66 3.74 4.64
N ASP A 101 -21.87 4.24 4.41
CA ASP A 101 -22.21 5.60 4.81
C ASP A 101 -22.09 5.73 6.32
N THR A 102 -21.48 6.81 6.79
CA THR A 102 -21.11 6.98 8.20
C THR A 102 -21.50 8.37 8.64
N LEU A 103 -22.34 8.47 9.66
CA LEU A 103 -22.55 9.68 10.43
C LEU A 103 -21.35 9.85 11.37
N ILE A 104 -20.64 10.96 11.23
CA ILE A 104 -19.45 11.28 12.01
C ILE A 104 -19.74 12.53 12.82
N ILE A 105 -19.67 12.40 14.14
CA ILE A 105 -19.69 13.49 15.09
C ILE A 105 -18.25 13.77 15.51
N LEU A 106 -17.75 14.95 15.18
CA LEU A 106 -16.44 15.41 15.61
C LEU A 106 -16.64 16.38 16.78
N CYS A 107 -15.92 16.13 17.87
CA CYS A 107 -15.86 16.99 19.04
C CYS A 107 -14.40 17.18 19.48
N PHE A 108 -14.23 18.01 20.51
CA PHE A 108 -12.96 18.19 21.22
C PHE A 108 -13.04 17.74 22.68
N ASP A 109 -14.11 17.03 23.05
CA ASP A 109 -14.34 16.62 24.43
C ASP A 109 -13.30 15.57 24.84
N ASP A 110 -12.76 15.72 26.04
CA ASP A 110 -11.70 14.87 26.58
C ASP A 110 -12.21 13.68 27.41
N ASP A 111 -13.51 13.66 27.70
CA ASP A 111 -14.20 12.61 28.44
C ASP A 111 -15.10 11.79 27.49
N PRO A 112 -14.70 10.55 27.14
CA PRO A 112 -15.48 9.67 26.28
C PRO A 112 -16.55 8.85 27.02
N SER A 113 -16.72 9.00 28.34
CA SER A 113 -17.57 8.10 29.16
C SER A 113 -19.01 7.98 28.65
N ASN A 114 -19.61 9.05 28.15
CA ASN A 114 -20.99 9.04 27.66
C ASN A 114 -21.12 8.73 26.15
N TRP A 115 -20.00 8.65 25.42
CA TRP A 115 -20.02 8.56 23.95
C TRP A 115 -20.63 7.25 23.45
N LYS A 116 -20.49 6.17 24.22
CA LYS A 116 -21.06 4.87 23.86
C LYS A 116 -22.59 4.90 23.92
N ALA A 117 -23.15 5.47 24.98
CA ALA A 117 -24.59 5.63 25.12
C ALA A 117 -25.15 6.58 24.06
N ALA A 118 -24.45 7.69 23.79
CA ALA A 118 -24.83 8.63 22.74
C ALA A 118 -24.81 7.99 21.34
N THR A 119 -23.73 7.29 20.98
CA THR A 119 -23.64 6.60 19.67
C THR A 119 -24.74 5.55 19.50
N GLN A 120 -25.08 4.82 20.56
CA GLN A 120 -26.17 3.84 20.53
C GLN A 120 -27.53 4.51 20.24
N GLN A 121 -27.88 5.56 20.97
CA GLN A 121 -29.14 6.30 20.75
C GLN A 121 -29.18 6.94 19.36
N LEU A 122 -28.07 7.51 18.89
CA LEU A 122 -27.96 8.05 17.53
C LEU A 122 -28.19 6.98 16.48
N TYR A 123 -27.61 5.78 16.66
CA TYR A 123 -27.81 4.66 15.74
C TYR A 123 -29.30 4.26 15.65
N GLU A 124 -29.98 4.15 16.79
CA GLU A 124 -31.42 3.83 16.85
C GLU A 124 -32.27 4.90 16.16
N VAL A 125 -31.95 6.19 16.33
CA VAL A 125 -32.67 7.28 15.65
C VAL A 125 -32.47 7.22 14.13
N VAL A 126 -31.24 6.97 13.66
CA VAL A 126 -30.96 6.84 12.22
C VAL A 126 -31.64 5.59 11.65
N GLU A 127 -31.60 4.46 12.35
CA GLU A 127 -32.23 3.21 11.93
C GLU A 127 -33.76 3.34 11.84
N ASN A 128 -34.38 4.04 12.79
CA ASN A 128 -35.82 4.33 12.76
C ASN A 128 -36.21 5.29 11.63
N ALA A 129 -35.35 6.27 11.31
CA ALA A 129 -35.60 7.23 10.24
C ALA A 129 -35.39 6.62 8.84
N ALA A 130 -34.52 5.62 8.72
CA ALA A 130 -34.27 4.91 7.47
C ALA A 130 -34.15 3.39 7.67
N PRO A 131 -35.27 2.68 7.93
CA PRO A 131 -35.25 1.23 8.17
C PRO A 131 -34.68 0.44 6.99
N THR A 132 -34.86 0.94 5.77
CA THR A 132 -34.34 0.34 4.53
C THR A 132 -32.81 0.41 4.42
N LEU A 133 -32.16 1.28 5.19
CA LEU A 133 -30.71 1.42 5.27
C LEU A 133 -30.10 0.69 6.47
N ALA A 134 -30.90 -0.05 7.26
CA ALA A 134 -30.41 -0.82 8.39
C ALA A 134 -29.23 -1.70 7.97
N ASN A 135 -28.19 -1.73 8.81
CA ASN A 135 -26.89 -2.39 8.55
C ASN A 135 -26.03 -1.83 7.39
N GLN A 136 -26.51 -0.84 6.63
CA GLN A 136 -25.76 -0.20 5.54
C GLN A 136 -25.03 1.08 5.96
N PHE A 137 -25.29 1.58 7.18
CA PHE A 137 -24.62 2.75 7.73
C PHE A 137 -23.79 2.47 8.99
N ARG A 138 -23.06 3.49 9.45
CA ARG A 138 -22.33 3.56 10.72
C ARG A 138 -22.59 4.88 11.42
N VAL A 139 -22.38 4.90 12.74
CA VAL A 139 -22.35 6.12 13.55
C VAL A 139 -21.05 6.11 14.33
N GLU A 140 -20.33 7.23 14.34
CA GLU A 140 -19.08 7.37 15.08
C GLU A 140 -18.99 8.74 15.76
N ILE A 141 -18.56 8.77 17.03
CA ILE A 141 -18.12 10.00 17.73
C ILE A 141 -16.61 9.97 17.83
N ARG A 142 -15.94 11.08 17.53
CA ARG A 142 -14.46 11.17 17.52
C ARG A 142 -13.96 12.46 18.16
N ASN A 143 -12.89 12.37 18.95
CA ASN A 143 -12.06 13.53 19.25
C ASN A 143 -11.07 13.72 18.10
N GLU A 144 -11.20 14.81 17.34
CA GLU A 144 -10.33 15.01 16.17
C GLU A 144 -8.84 15.20 16.53
N ARG A 145 -8.55 15.65 17.76
CA ARG A 145 -7.18 15.94 18.23
C ARG A 145 -6.53 14.76 18.95
N ARG A 146 -7.34 13.89 19.56
CA ARG A 146 -6.85 12.80 20.42
C ARG A 146 -7.05 11.40 19.84
N MET A 147 -7.93 11.24 18.85
CA MET A 147 -8.07 9.95 18.17
C MET A 147 -6.73 9.53 17.57
N TYR A 148 -6.50 8.22 17.52
CA TYR A 148 -5.24 7.70 17.02
C TYR A 148 -5.06 8.01 15.52
N ARG A 149 -3.93 8.63 15.16
CA ARG A 149 -3.57 8.98 13.77
C ARG A 149 -2.07 8.86 13.47
N ASP A 150 -1.38 7.97 14.18
CA ASP A 150 0.06 7.88 14.01
C ASP A 150 0.46 7.33 12.64
N THR A 151 1.60 7.83 12.16
CA THR A 151 2.21 7.47 10.88
C THR A 151 3.59 6.87 11.11
N SER A 152 4.01 5.98 10.20
CA SER A 152 5.36 5.39 10.20
C SER A 152 6.36 6.24 9.44
N THR A 153 7.57 6.33 9.96
CA THR A 153 8.74 6.89 9.29
C THR A 153 9.96 6.00 9.46
N ALA A 154 10.94 6.18 8.57
CA ALA A 154 12.12 5.33 8.49
C ALA A 154 12.95 5.34 9.77
N ILE A 155 13.48 4.18 10.15
CA ILE A 155 14.58 4.09 11.11
C ILE A 155 15.86 4.54 10.40
N ILE A 156 16.61 5.44 11.05
CA ILE A 156 17.87 5.95 10.53
C ILE A 156 18.99 4.98 10.89
N ARG A 157 19.79 4.60 9.88
CA ARG A 157 20.92 3.70 10.02
C ARG A 157 21.96 4.20 11.04
N ASN A 158 22.62 3.26 11.72
CA ASN A 158 23.72 3.50 12.67
C ASN A 158 23.37 4.38 13.88
N THR A 159 22.09 4.61 14.14
CA THR A 159 21.61 5.16 15.42
C THR A 159 21.56 4.06 16.48
N ASP A 160 21.54 4.45 17.76
CA ASP A 160 21.39 3.49 18.86
C ASP A 160 20.08 2.71 18.78
N VAL A 161 19.02 3.37 18.33
CA VAL A 161 17.72 2.76 18.03
C VAL A 161 17.87 1.69 16.96
N HIS A 162 18.56 1.97 15.86
CA HIS A 162 18.79 0.98 14.81
C HIS A 162 19.56 -0.24 15.33
N GLN A 163 20.64 -0.02 16.10
CA GLN A 163 21.42 -1.11 16.67
C GLN A 163 20.60 -1.98 17.64
N ALA A 164 19.78 -1.34 18.48
CA ALA A 164 18.87 -2.06 19.37
C ALA A 164 17.82 -2.87 18.60
N LEU A 165 17.26 -2.30 17.52
CA LEU A 165 16.28 -2.98 16.67
C LEU A 165 16.85 -4.20 15.96
N LEU A 166 18.12 -4.15 15.52
CA LEU A 166 18.81 -5.33 14.97
C LEU A 166 18.94 -6.47 15.99
N VAL A 167 19.14 -6.15 17.28
CA VAL A 167 19.21 -7.15 18.35
C VAL A 167 17.83 -7.76 18.65
N VAL A 168 16.78 -6.94 18.73
CA VAL A 168 15.44 -7.46 19.05
C VAL A 168 14.75 -8.16 17.87
N GLN A 169 15.12 -7.82 16.63
CA GLN A 169 14.44 -8.30 15.44
C GLN A 169 14.24 -9.83 15.40
N PRO A 170 15.28 -10.66 15.53
CA PRO A 170 15.11 -12.12 15.49
C PRO A 170 14.26 -12.65 16.65
N LEU A 171 14.34 -12.02 17.84
CA LEU A 171 13.61 -12.45 19.04
C LEU A 171 12.12 -12.19 18.90
N VAL A 172 11.75 -10.99 18.44
CA VAL A 172 10.37 -10.60 18.19
C VAL A 172 9.77 -11.42 17.06
N GLU A 173 10.51 -11.62 15.97
CA GLU A 173 10.04 -12.44 14.85
C GLU A 173 9.74 -13.88 15.27
N GLU A 174 10.57 -14.46 16.14
CA GLU A 174 10.32 -15.79 16.71
C GLU A 174 9.07 -15.80 17.61
N ALA A 175 8.98 -14.84 18.52
CA ALA A 175 7.87 -14.74 19.45
C ALA A 175 6.52 -14.59 18.73
N VAL A 176 6.44 -13.77 17.68
CA VAL A 176 5.22 -13.61 16.87
C VAL A 176 4.89 -14.91 16.13
N ARG A 177 5.89 -15.56 15.51
CA ARG A 177 5.68 -16.83 14.79
C ARG A 177 5.14 -17.94 15.69
N MET A 178 5.58 -17.98 16.94
CA MET A 178 5.11 -18.96 17.93
C MET A 178 3.77 -18.57 18.55
N ALA A 179 3.53 -17.28 18.80
CA ALA A 179 2.33 -16.81 19.50
C ALA A 179 1.08 -16.76 18.62
N CYS A 180 1.22 -16.53 17.30
CA CYS A 180 0.10 -16.48 16.37
C CYS A 180 0.48 -17.04 14.98
N PRO A 181 0.78 -18.36 14.89
CA PRO A 181 1.20 -18.99 13.64
C PRO A 181 0.16 -18.76 12.54
N ASP A 182 0.65 -18.54 11.32
CA ASP A 182 -0.14 -18.29 10.10
C ASP A 182 -1.18 -17.14 10.18
N SER A 183 -1.15 -16.34 11.24
CA SER A 183 -2.11 -15.27 11.47
C SER A 183 -1.56 -13.88 11.14
N TRP A 184 -0.24 -13.73 11.10
CA TRP A 184 0.44 -12.49 10.75
C TRP A 184 0.71 -12.39 9.25
N SER A 185 0.80 -11.15 8.74
CA SER A 185 1.12 -10.82 7.35
C SER A 185 2.50 -10.17 7.23
N SER A 186 2.90 -9.36 8.21
CA SER A 186 4.22 -8.74 8.25
C SER A 186 4.65 -8.38 9.67
N ILE A 187 5.97 -8.30 9.86
CA ILE A 187 6.64 -7.77 11.05
C ILE A 187 7.63 -6.72 10.56
N SER A 188 7.44 -5.47 10.97
CA SER A 188 8.22 -4.34 10.48
C SER A 188 8.56 -3.35 11.60
N TYR A 189 9.53 -2.47 11.38
CA TYR A 189 10.12 -1.63 12.43
C TYR A 189 10.21 -0.19 11.96
N HIS A 190 9.66 0.74 12.74
CA HIS A 190 9.45 2.13 12.30
C HIS A 190 9.63 3.12 13.45
N MET A 191 9.92 4.38 13.13
CA MET A 191 9.63 5.48 14.04
C MET A 191 8.16 5.87 13.86
N ARG A 192 7.33 5.72 14.90
CA ARG A 192 5.91 6.08 14.85
C ARG A 192 5.54 7.20 15.80
N GLY A 193 4.63 8.05 15.37
CA GLY A 193 4.06 9.14 16.17
C GLY A 193 3.09 9.96 15.33
N PRO A 194 2.55 11.05 15.91
CA PRO A 194 1.62 11.90 15.19
C PRO A 194 2.28 12.47 13.93
N ARG A 195 1.50 12.60 12.86
CA ARG A 195 1.99 13.08 11.57
C ARG A 195 2.77 14.39 11.70
N ASP A 196 2.24 15.34 12.46
CA ASP A 196 2.76 16.70 12.56
C ASP A 196 3.74 16.91 13.74
N GLN A 197 4.10 15.86 14.50
CA GLN A 197 4.95 15.95 15.70
C GLN A 197 6.13 14.97 15.62
N GLU A 198 7.18 15.35 14.90
CA GLU A 198 8.32 14.45 14.63
C GLU A 198 9.13 14.11 15.88
N GLY A 199 9.29 15.06 16.81
CA GLY A 199 10.02 14.86 18.06
C GLY A 199 9.38 13.81 18.99
N ASP A 200 8.10 13.53 18.79
CA ASP A 200 7.35 12.57 19.59
C ASP A 200 7.35 11.17 19.00
N ARG A 201 8.02 10.96 17.85
CA ARG A 201 8.09 9.63 17.24
C ARG A 201 8.95 8.69 18.08
N LYS A 202 8.45 7.47 18.25
CA LYS A 202 9.07 6.41 19.06
C LYS A 202 9.36 5.18 18.22
N PRO A 203 10.49 4.48 18.46
CA PRO A 203 10.77 3.24 17.78
C PRO A 203 9.70 2.21 18.13
N THR A 204 9.07 1.64 17.11
CA THR A 204 7.91 0.75 17.24
C THR A 204 8.06 -0.47 16.35
N VAL A 205 7.87 -1.64 16.93
CA VAL A 205 7.60 -2.90 16.22
C VAL A 205 6.14 -2.91 15.79
N MET A 206 5.91 -3.05 14.49
CA MET A 206 4.59 -3.19 13.89
C MET A 206 4.37 -4.64 13.48
N VAL A 207 3.34 -5.26 14.03
CA VAL A 207 2.93 -6.62 13.66
C VAL A 207 1.56 -6.55 12.99
N MET A 208 1.55 -6.83 11.69
CA MET A 208 0.34 -6.88 10.90
C MET A 208 -0.28 -8.27 10.99
N ILE A 209 -1.55 -8.32 11.35
CA ILE A 209 -2.36 -9.52 11.50
C ILE A 209 -3.43 -9.53 10.41
N LYS A 210 -3.67 -10.69 9.83
CA LYS A 210 -4.68 -10.88 8.78
C LYS A 210 -6.06 -10.41 9.29
N PRO A 211 -6.83 -9.66 8.47
CA PRO A 211 -8.13 -9.19 8.90
C PRO A 211 -9.09 -10.33 9.27
N GLY A 212 -9.89 -10.11 10.31
CA GLY A 212 -10.87 -11.08 10.81
C GLY A 212 -10.27 -12.21 11.67
N THR A 213 -8.96 -12.33 11.79
CA THR A 213 -8.34 -13.27 12.74
C THR A 213 -8.84 -12.99 14.15
N ARG A 214 -9.13 -14.07 14.89
CA ARG A 214 -9.52 -14.03 16.31
C ARG A 214 -8.44 -14.67 17.15
N HIS A 215 -8.10 -14.05 18.28
CA HIS A 215 -7.13 -14.57 19.23
C HIS A 215 -7.29 -13.90 20.60
N ILE A 216 -6.61 -14.44 21.61
CA ILE A 216 -6.30 -13.73 22.86
C ILE A 216 -5.11 -12.81 22.59
N TRP A 217 -5.38 -11.57 22.19
CA TRP A 217 -4.33 -10.65 21.72
C TRP A 217 -3.40 -10.15 22.83
N ASP A 218 -3.90 -10.04 24.06
CA ASP A 218 -3.08 -9.67 25.21
C ASP A 218 -1.94 -10.67 25.45
N LEU A 219 -2.18 -11.97 25.19
CA LEU A 219 -1.17 -13.01 25.26
C LEU A 219 -0.09 -12.84 24.18
N VAL A 220 -0.49 -12.48 22.96
CA VAL A 220 0.46 -12.21 21.86
C VAL A 220 1.32 -10.99 22.20
N GLU A 221 0.71 -9.92 22.72
CA GLU A 221 1.46 -8.75 23.19
C GLU A 221 2.43 -9.09 24.31
N GLN A 222 2.01 -9.90 25.29
CA GLN A 222 2.89 -10.34 26.37
C GLN A 222 4.10 -11.12 25.83
N LYS A 223 3.91 -11.99 24.82
CA LYS A 223 5.03 -12.72 24.20
C LYS A 223 6.02 -11.79 23.51
N ILE A 224 5.53 -10.70 22.91
CA ILE A 224 6.39 -9.66 22.32
C ILE A 224 7.12 -8.89 23.43
N ASP A 225 6.43 -8.53 24.53
CA ASP A 225 7.04 -7.88 25.70
C ASP A 225 8.20 -8.72 26.26
N GLU A 226 7.98 -10.02 26.48
CA GLU A 226 8.98 -10.98 26.97
C GLU A 226 10.19 -11.05 26.02
N ALA A 227 9.94 -11.11 24.70
CA ALA A 227 11.00 -11.14 23.69
C ALA A 227 11.84 -9.86 23.69
N LEU A 228 11.19 -8.70 23.77
CA LEU A 228 11.86 -7.40 23.88
C LEU A 228 12.72 -7.34 25.15
N GLN A 229 12.18 -7.71 26.32
CA GLN A 229 12.91 -7.68 27.60
C GLN A 229 14.12 -8.62 27.62
N SER A 230 14.07 -9.73 26.89
CA SER A 230 15.18 -10.68 26.80
C SER A 230 16.40 -10.12 26.05
N ALA A 231 16.23 -9.06 25.26
CA ALA A 231 17.29 -8.44 24.50
C ALA A 231 18.23 -7.61 25.40
N LYS A 232 19.53 -7.84 25.25
CA LYS A 232 20.57 -7.09 25.95
C LYS A 232 21.15 -6.04 25.03
N THR A 233 21.05 -4.77 25.44
CA THR A 233 21.61 -3.62 24.73
C THR A 233 22.56 -2.85 25.65
N PRO A 234 23.55 -2.12 25.11
CA PRO A 234 24.47 -1.31 25.92
C PRO A 234 23.78 -0.17 26.68
N MET A 235 22.59 0.23 26.25
CA MET A 235 21.81 1.31 26.84
C MET A 235 20.36 0.89 27.05
N ASP A 236 19.68 1.56 27.97
CA ASP A 236 18.24 1.39 28.16
C ASP A 236 17.47 2.15 27.07
N ILE A 237 16.77 1.41 26.21
CA ILE A 237 15.98 1.98 25.11
C ILE A 237 14.54 1.52 25.23
N ALA A 238 13.61 2.46 25.23
CA ALA A 238 12.19 2.16 25.17
C ALA A 238 11.80 1.80 23.73
N ILE A 239 11.36 0.55 23.50
CA ILE A 239 10.84 0.09 22.21
C ILE A 239 9.35 -0.20 22.38
N TYR A 240 8.56 0.41 21.52
CA TYR A 240 7.13 0.21 21.49
C TYR A 240 6.79 -0.99 20.62
N HIS A 241 5.63 -1.61 20.83
CA HIS A 241 5.07 -2.55 19.86
C HIS A 241 3.57 -2.36 19.71
N GLU A 242 3.06 -2.77 18.56
CA GLU A 242 1.68 -2.56 18.17
C GLU A 242 1.18 -3.66 17.23
N LEU A 243 0.02 -4.24 17.55
CA LEU A 243 -0.70 -5.16 16.66
C LEU A 243 -1.67 -4.37 15.80
N TYR A 244 -1.82 -4.76 14.54
CA TYR A 244 -2.70 -4.11 13.58
C TYR A 244 -3.43 -5.09 12.67
N SER A 245 -4.66 -4.79 12.30
CA SER A 245 -5.32 -5.50 11.19
C SER A 245 -4.80 -4.98 9.86
N GLY A 246 -4.36 -5.89 8.99
CA GLY A 246 -4.01 -5.57 7.60
C GLY A 246 -3.29 -6.70 6.88
N TYR A 247 -3.02 -6.45 5.60
CA TYR A 247 -2.53 -7.45 4.65
C TYR A 247 -1.69 -6.77 3.57
N LEU A 248 -1.06 -7.60 2.74
CA LEU A 248 -0.24 -7.15 1.62
C LEU A 248 -1.09 -6.90 0.37
N LEU A 249 -0.87 -5.76 -0.27
CA LEU A 249 -1.66 -5.32 -1.41
C LEU A 249 -1.40 -6.11 -2.71
N ASP A 250 -0.32 -6.91 -2.77
CA ASP A 250 0.03 -7.79 -3.91
C ASP A 250 -0.70 -9.15 -3.92
N LEU A 251 -1.51 -9.43 -2.90
CA LEU A 251 -2.26 -10.69 -2.81
C LEU A 251 -3.59 -10.66 -3.62
N PRO A 252 -4.01 -11.81 -4.22
CA PRO A 252 -5.28 -11.97 -4.94
C PRO A 252 -6.53 -11.62 -4.10
N PRO A 253 -7.73 -11.53 -4.73
CA PRO A 253 -8.75 -10.51 -4.48
C PRO A 253 -9.69 -10.76 -3.28
N LEU A 254 -9.28 -11.48 -2.23
CA LEU A 254 -10.04 -11.46 -0.96
C LEU A 254 -10.23 -10.01 -0.44
N PHE A 255 -9.39 -9.07 -0.88
CA PHE A 255 -9.29 -7.73 -0.33
C PHE A 255 -9.20 -6.60 -1.38
N GLY A 256 -9.99 -6.66 -2.45
CA GLY A 256 -10.16 -5.61 -3.47
C GLY A 256 -9.23 -5.71 -4.69
N LYS A 257 -9.64 -5.10 -5.82
CA LYS A 257 -8.80 -4.96 -7.02
C LYS A 257 -8.18 -3.56 -7.04
N ALA A 258 -7.14 -3.35 -7.86
CA ALA A 258 -6.73 -1.98 -8.14
C ALA A 258 -7.94 -1.24 -8.73
N GLU A 259 -8.24 -0.03 -8.27
CA GLU A 259 -9.33 0.74 -8.87
C GLU A 259 -8.94 1.11 -10.32
N PRO A 260 -9.88 1.07 -11.27
CA PRO A 260 -9.59 1.48 -12.64
C PRO A 260 -9.43 3.00 -12.71
N SER A 261 -8.44 3.47 -13.46
CA SER A 261 -8.17 4.90 -13.65
C SER A 261 -8.61 5.30 -15.06
N PRO A 262 -9.67 6.12 -15.21
CA PRO A 262 -10.02 6.67 -16.52
C PRO A 262 -8.96 7.68 -16.99
N TYR A 263 -8.74 7.75 -18.30
CA TYR A 263 -7.81 8.70 -18.91
C TYR A 263 -8.54 9.75 -19.75
N SER A 264 -8.24 11.02 -19.53
CA SER A 264 -8.68 12.14 -20.39
C SER A 264 -7.62 12.58 -21.39
N ASN A 265 -6.33 12.37 -21.07
CA ASN A 265 -5.18 12.70 -21.91
C ASN A 265 -4.12 11.60 -21.84
N LEU A 266 -4.34 10.52 -22.58
CA LEU A 266 -3.43 9.38 -22.64
C LEU A 266 -2.26 9.64 -23.61
N PRO A 267 -0.99 9.53 -23.16
CA PRO A 267 0.16 9.64 -24.06
C PRO A 267 0.13 8.58 -25.17
N ALA A 268 0.52 8.97 -26.39
CA ALA A 268 0.56 8.06 -27.52
C ALA A 268 1.45 6.84 -27.25
N ASN A 269 2.65 7.06 -26.72
CA ASN A 269 3.55 5.97 -26.34
C ASN A 269 3.56 5.77 -24.82
N PRO A 270 3.74 4.53 -24.35
CA PRO A 270 3.89 4.27 -22.93
C PRO A 270 5.16 4.95 -22.38
N LYS A 271 5.11 5.38 -21.12
CA LYS A 271 6.24 5.94 -20.35
C LYS A 271 6.32 5.28 -18.98
N ASN A 272 7.38 5.53 -18.20
CA ASN A 272 7.46 5.01 -16.82
C ASN A 272 6.20 5.41 -16.03
N GLY A 273 5.62 4.46 -15.30
CA GLY A 273 4.36 4.62 -14.57
C GLY A 273 3.10 4.48 -15.43
N SER A 274 3.19 4.23 -16.74
CA SER A 274 2.02 3.94 -17.57
C SER A 274 1.26 2.69 -17.12
N SER A 275 -0.07 2.70 -17.23
CA SER A 275 -0.90 1.51 -17.00
C SER A 275 -0.60 0.40 -18.00
N ILE A 276 -0.27 -0.80 -17.50
CA ILE A 276 -0.11 -1.99 -18.32
C ILE A 276 -0.79 -3.19 -17.66
N GLY A 277 -1.18 -4.17 -18.48
CA GLY A 277 -1.71 -5.42 -17.95
C GLY A 277 -1.91 -6.46 -19.06
N PRO A 278 -2.12 -7.74 -18.69
CA PRO A 278 -2.41 -8.78 -19.66
C PRO A 278 -3.67 -8.47 -20.43
N ARG A 279 -3.59 -8.68 -21.73
CA ARG A 279 -4.70 -8.50 -22.64
C ARG A 279 -5.93 -9.28 -22.21
N GLY A 280 -7.09 -8.60 -22.20
CA GLY A 280 -8.37 -9.20 -21.83
C GLY A 280 -8.52 -9.51 -20.35
N SER A 281 -7.53 -9.20 -19.51
CA SER A 281 -7.62 -9.38 -18.06
C SER A 281 -8.09 -8.11 -17.35
N ASN A 282 -8.61 -8.29 -16.13
CA ASN A 282 -8.93 -7.21 -15.21
C ASN A 282 -7.78 -6.89 -14.24
N SER A 283 -6.56 -7.30 -14.60
CA SER A 283 -5.34 -7.01 -13.84
C SER A 283 -4.59 -5.86 -14.47
N THR A 284 -3.88 -5.12 -13.63
CA THR A 284 -3.23 -3.89 -14.04
C THR A 284 -2.13 -3.54 -13.04
N GLY A 285 -1.09 -2.91 -13.56
CA GLY A 285 0.05 -2.42 -12.80
C GLY A 285 0.72 -1.30 -13.57
N SER A 286 1.93 -0.98 -13.14
CA SER A 286 2.72 0.10 -13.70
C SER A 286 3.84 -0.45 -14.58
N LEU A 287 4.08 0.27 -15.67
CA LEU A 287 5.24 0.13 -16.50
C LEU A 287 6.47 0.63 -15.74
N GLY A 288 7.44 -0.26 -15.51
CA GLY A 288 8.67 0.05 -14.81
C GLY A 288 9.72 0.68 -15.72
N ALA A 289 10.92 0.12 -15.72
CA ALA A 289 12.03 0.61 -16.56
C ALA A 289 11.95 0.01 -17.97
N PHE A 290 12.26 0.83 -18.98
CA PHE A 290 12.70 0.33 -20.28
C PHE A 290 14.14 -0.18 -20.14
N VAL A 291 14.46 -1.32 -20.73
CA VAL A 291 15.78 -1.95 -20.62
C VAL A 291 16.15 -2.68 -21.91
N TYR A 292 17.43 -2.81 -22.19
CA TYR A 292 17.92 -3.80 -23.14
C TYR A 292 18.15 -5.12 -22.43
N PHE A 293 17.52 -6.18 -22.93
CA PHE A 293 17.82 -7.55 -22.56
C PHE A 293 18.65 -8.21 -23.66
N GLN A 294 19.82 -8.73 -23.31
CA GLN A 294 20.67 -9.50 -24.21
C GLN A 294 20.63 -10.98 -23.79
N PRO A 295 19.98 -11.87 -24.58
CA PRO A 295 19.95 -13.30 -24.27
C PRO A 295 21.36 -13.92 -24.27
N GLU A 296 21.54 -15.01 -23.52
CA GLU A 296 22.80 -15.75 -23.48
C GLU A 296 23.22 -16.18 -24.90
N GLY A 297 24.47 -15.87 -25.28
CA GLY A 297 25.03 -16.25 -26.58
C GLY A 297 24.45 -15.52 -27.78
N GLN A 298 23.59 -14.51 -27.60
CA GLN A 298 23.04 -13.69 -28.69
C GLN A 298 23.67 -12.30 -28.71
N GLU A 299 24.03 -11.82 -29.90
CA GLU A 299 24.53 -10.45 -30.09
C GLU A 299 23.41 -9.41 -30.08
N VAL A 300 22.21 -9.81 -30.52
CA VAL A 300 21.07 -8.90 -30.67
C VAL A 300 20.43 -8.61 -29.32
N LYS A 301 20.47 -7.33 -28.93
CA LYS A 301 19.74 -6.82 -27.77
C LYS A 301 18.26 -6.64 -28.11
N LYS A 302 17.40 -7.08 -27.20
CA LYS A 302 15.96 -6.91 -27.26
C LYS A 302 15.55 -5.73 -26.41
N LEU A 303 14.84 -4.77 -26.99
CA LEU A 303 14.26 -3.69 -26.22
C LEU A 303 13.04 -4.20 -25.46
N CYS A 304 13.11 -4.13 -24.14
CA CYS A 304 12.11 -4.65 -23.23
C CYS A 304 11.61 -3.57 -22.28
N VAL A 305 10.47 -3.86 -21.69
CA VAL A 305 9.94 -3.17 -20.52
C VAL A 305 9.95 -4.14 -19.35
N MET A 306 10.27 -3.63 -18.17
CA MET A 306 10.22 -4.39 -16.93
C MET A 306 9.01 -4.01 -16.07
N THR A 307 8.42 -5.00 -15.41
CA THR A 307 7.34 -4.83 -14.42
C THR A 307 7.38 -6.02 -13.44
N CYS A 308 6.39 -6.15 -12.55
CA CYS A 308 6.28 -7.30 -11.67
C CYS A 308 5.62 -8.50 -12.37
N TYR A 309 6.01 -9.73 -12.01
CA TYR A 309 5.38 -10.95 -12.49
C TYR A 309 3.89 -11.03 -12.09
N HIS A 310 3.54 -10.64 -10.86
CA HIS A 310 2.14 -10.67 -10.42
C HIS A 310 1.23 -9.68 -11.20
N VAL A 311 1.80 -8.69 -11.88
CA VAL A 311 1.06 -7.79 -12.78
C VAL A 311 0.66 -8.52 -14.06
N ILE A 312 1.44 -9.52 -14.50
CA ILE A 312 1.25 -10.21 -15.78
C ILE A 312 0.66 -11.62 -15.68
N CYS A 313 0.71 -12.26 -14.51
CA CYS A 313 0.42 -13.69 -14.36
C CYS A 313 -1.02 -14.08 -14.72
N SER A 314 -1.99 -13.18 -14.57
CA SER A 314 -3.39 -13.42 -14.94
C SER A 314 -3.64 -13.51 -16.45
N GLY A 315 -2.61 -13.29 -17.28
CA GLY A 315 -2.68 -13.51 -18.72
C GLY A 315 -2.67 -14.98 -19.13
N ASP A 316 -2.33 -15.89 -18.22
CA ASP A 316 -2.37 -17.33 -18.44
C ASP A 316 -2.92 -18.09 -17.21
N PRO A 317 -4.20 -17.90 -16.87
CA PRO A 317 -4.76 -18.46 -15.64
C PRO A 317 -4.70 -19.99 -15.60
N SER A 318 -4.76 -20.67 -16.74
CA SER A 318 -4.67 -22.13 -16.85
C SER A 318 -3.32 -22.69 -16.37
N ASN A 319 -2.24 -21.93 -16.54
CA ASN A 319 -0.88 -22.38 -16.19
C ASN A 319 -0.30 -21.59 -15.01
N GLN A 320 -1.08 -20.70 -14.39
CA GLN A 320 -0.58 -19.78 -13.36
C GLN A 320 0.09 -20.51 -12.19
N ALA A 321 -0.48 -21.62 -11.71
CA ALA A 321 0.13 -22.40 -10.63
C ALA A 321 1.52 -22.93 -11.00
N THR A 322 1.71 -23.32 -12.25
CA THR A 322 3.01 -23.73 -12.79
C THR A 322 3.94 -22.52 -12.87
N THR A 323 3.54 -21.45 -13.56
CA THR A 323 4.39 -20.27 -13.75
C THR A 323 4.72 -19.53 -12.45
N ASP A 324 3.86 -19.59 -11.44
CA ASP A 324 4.13 -19.08 -10.09
C ASP A 324 5.33 -19.81 -9.46
N ARG A 325 5.47 -21.11 -9.71
CA ARG A 325 6.55 -21.93 -9.14
C ARG A 325 7.85 -21.84 -9.93
N ILE A 326 7.75 -21.91 -11.26
CA ILE A 326 8.92 -22.12 -12.12
C ILE A 326 9.23 -20.95 -13.06
N GLY A 327 8.41 -19.91 -13.10
CA GLY A 327 8.63 -18.75 -13.96
C GLY A 327 8.30 -18.99 -15.43
N ILE A 328 8.64 -18.02 -16.27
CA ILE A 328 8.40 -18.02 -17.73
C ILE A 328 9.72 -17.77 -18.43
N GLY A 329 10.04 -18.54 -19.48
CA GLY A 329 11.22 -18.31 -20.33
C GLY A 329 12.57 -18.34 -19.60
N LEU A 330 12.71 -19.14 -18.53
CA LEU A 330 13.95 -19.29 -17.76
C LEU A 330 14.79 -20.48 -18.28
N LYS A 331 16.11 -20.45 -18.03
CA LYS A 331 17.07 -21.47 -18.50
C LYS A 331 16.74 -22.86 -17.93
N GLY A 332 16.92 -23.89 -18.76
CA GLY A 332 16.74 -25.29 -18.36
C GLY A 332 15.28 -25.76 -18.32
N GLN A 333 14.32 -24.94 -18.79
CA GLN A 333 12.90 -25.25 -18.78
C GLN A 333 12.34 -25.34 -20.20
N ASN A 334 11.96 -26.55 -20.61
CA ASN A 334 11.49 -26.84 -21.98
C ASN A 334 9.98 -27.14 -22.07
N ALA A 335 9.23 -27.03 -20.97
CA ALA A 335 7.79 -27.33 -21.03
C ALA A 335 7.06 -26.30 -21.92
N PRO A 336 6.06 -26.69 -22.73
CA PRO A 336 5.33 -25.79 -23.63
C PRO A 336 4.75 -24.55 -22.93
N GLN A 337 4.40 -24.69 -21.65
CA GLN A 337 3.84 -23.65 -20.81
C GLN A 337 4.84 -22.52 -20.51
N HIS A 338 6.15 -22.78 -20.61
CA HIS A 338 7.22 -21.77 -20.51
C HIS A 338 7.45 -20.98 -21.78
N GLN A 339 6.91 -21.47 -22.91
CA GLN A 339 7.08 -20.85 -24.22
C GLN A 339 5.87 -19.99 -24.61
N ARG A 340 4.78 -20.04 -23.84
CA ARG A 340 3.58 -19.25 -24.10
C ARG A 340 3.87 -17.78 -23.81
N ARG A 341 3.72 -16.96 -24.84
CA ARG A 341 3.89 -15.51 -24.75
C ARG A 341 2.59 -14.85 -24.30
N ILE A 342 2.65 -14.12 -23.19
CA ILE A 342 1.51 -13.37 -22.65
C ILE A 342 1.51 -11.97 -23.29
N PRO A 343 0.50 -11.62 -24.12
CA PRO A 343 0.42 -10.28 -24.71
C PRO A 343 0.00 -9.24 -23.67
N ILE A 344 0.68 -8.09 -23.69
CA ILE A 344 0.47 -6.99 -22.76
C ILE A 344 -0.07 -5.76 -23.50
N ASP A 345 -1.13 -5.17 -22.94
CA ASP A 345 -1.76 -3.96 -23.48
C ASP A 345 -1.30 -2.70 -22.73
N TYR A 346 -1.25 -1.59 -23.47
CA TYR A 346 -1.17 -0.22 -22.95
C TYR A 346 -2.30 0.63 -23.58
N PRO A 347 -3.10 1.36 -22.77
CA PRO A 347 -3.20 1.17 -21.32
C PRO A 347 -3.73 -0.25 -21.03
N SER A 348 -3.72 -0.70 -19.78
CA SER A 348 -4.27 -2.02 -19.44
C SER A 348 -5.70 -2.19 -19.99
N SER A 349 -6.07 -3.44 -20.29
CA SER A 349 -7.45 -3.76 -20.71
C SER A 349 -8.48 -3.28 -19.68
N TYR A 350 -8.14 -3.36 -18.39
CA TYR A 350 -8.99 -2.90 -17.29
C TYR A 350 -9.28 -1.39 -17.34
N ASP A 351 -8.24 -0.57 -17.52
CA ASP A 351 -8.41 0.89 -17.64
C ASP A 351 -9.01 1.32 -18.97
N THR A 352 -8.74 0.57 -20.03
CA THR A 352 -9.33 0.80 -21.34
C THR A 352 -10.86 0.76 -21.27
N VAL A 353 -11.41 -0.26 -20.60
CA VAL A 353 -12.86 -0.42 -20.45
C VAL A 353 -13.46 0.75 -19.66
N THR A 354 -12.84 1.12 -18.54
CA THR A 354 -13.32 2.22 -17.69
C THR A 354 -13.18 3.58 -18.37
N THR A 355 -12.08 3.83 -19.06
CA THR A 355 -11.86 5.07 -19.83
C THR A 355 -12.93 5.24 -20.90
N ARG A 356 -13.25 4.19 -21.67
CA ARG A 356 -14.30 4.25 -22.69
C ARG A 356 -15.65 4.58 -22.09
N LYS A 357 -16.05 3.85 -21.03
CA LYS A 357 -17.31 4.11 -20.32
C LYS A 357 -17.39 5.53 -19.78
N ALA A 358 -16.30 6.03 -19.17
CA ALA A 358 -16.25 7.38 -18.61
C ALA A 358 -16.42 8.46 -19.69
N LEU A 359 -15.75 8.30 -20.85
CA LEU A 359 -15.87 9.25 -21.95
C LEU A 359 -17.22 9.16 -22.68
N GLU A 360 -17.79 7.96 -22.82
CA GLU A 360 -19.13 7.75 -23.40
C GLU A 360 -20.25 8.34 -22.53
N ALA A 361 -20.05 8.42 -21.21
CA ALA A 361 -21.01 8.99 -20.28
C ALA A 361 -20.99 10.54 -20.24
N LEU A 362 -20.07 11.19 -20.94
CA LEU A 362 -20.02 12.66 -20.99
C LEU A 362 -21.11 13.22 -21.91
N ASN A 363 -21.94 14.11 -21.35
CA ASN A 363 -22.91 14.87 -22.12
C ASN A 363 -22.21 16.02 -22.86
N GLY A 364 -21.89 15.84 -24.13
CA GLY A 364 -21.31 16.88 -24.98
C GLY A 364 -20.20 16.39 -25.91
N PRO A 365 -19.64 17.25 -26.78
CA PRO A 365 -18.54 16.88 -27.65
C PRO A 365 -17.26 16.62 -26.85
N LEU A 366 -16.58 15.52 -27.15
CA LEU A 366 -15.28 15.20 -26.56
C LEU A 366 -14.20 16.24 -26.94
N SER A 367 -13.33 16.57 -25.99
CA SER A 367 -12.15 17.41 -26.24
C SER A 367 -11.17 16.75 -27.22
N LYS A 368 -10.19 17.51 -27.71
CA LYS A 368 -9.13 16.99 -28.61
C LYS A 368 -8.32 15.89 -27.91
N GLU A 369 -8.00 16.08 -26.64
CA GLU A 369 -7.24 15.16 -25.78
C GLU A 369 -8.03 13.86 -25.55
N MET A 370 -9.33 13.97 -25.30
CA MET A 370 -10.21 12.82 -25.11
C MET A 370 -10.36 11.99 -26.40
N LYS A 371 -10.51 12.66 -27.55
CA LYS A 371 -10.50 11.99 -28.86
C LYS A 371 -9.15 11.31 -29.12
N GLY A 372 -8.04 11.99 -28.85
CA GLY A 372 -6.69 11.44 -28.96
C GLY A 372 -6.45 10.23 -28.07
N THR A 373 -7.04 10.22 -26.87
CA THR A 373 -7.04 9.08 -25.96
C THR A 373 -7.74 7.86 -26.57
N LEU A 374 -8.95 8.04 -27.12
CA LEU A 374 -9.69 6.95 -27.77
C LEU A 374 -8.95 6.39 -28.99
N GLU A 375 -8.33 7.24 -29.81
CA GLU A 375 -7.53 6.81 -30.96
C GLU A 375 -6.26 6.06 -30.52
N THR A 376 -5.59 6.52 -29.46
CA THR A 376 -4.44 5.81 -28.88
C THR A 376 -4.83 4.42 -28.40
N ILE A 377 -5.95 4.29 -27.69
CA ILE A 377 -6.48 3.00 -27.25
C ILE A 377 -6.79 2.09 -28.46
N LYS A 378 -7.46 2.62 -29.49
CA LYS A 378 -7.79 1.83 -30.70
C LYS A 378 -6.52 1.33 -31.40
N ARG A 379 -5.53 2.21 -31.57
CA ARG A 379 -4.25 1.89 -32.22
C ARG A 379 -3.51 0.75 -31.51
N HIS A 380 -3.33 0.84 -30.19
CA HIS A 380 -2.64 -0.22 -29.43
C HIS A 380 -3.44 -1.53 -29.40
N LYS A 381 -4.77 -1.46 -29.28
CA LYS A 381 -5.63 -2.65 -29.39
C LYS A 381 -5.43 -3.36 -30.73
N HIS A 382 -5.47 -2.61 -31.83
CA HIS A 382 -5.30 -3.13 -33.19
C HIS A 382 -3.88 -3.68 -33.44
N ALA A 383 -2.85 -3.00 -32.92
CA ALA A 383 -1.45 -3.44 -33.01
C ALA A 383 -1.14 -4.71 -32.20
N GLY A 384 -2.10 -5.21 -31.43
CA GLY A 384 -1.87 -6.39 -30.62
C GLY A 384 -1.20 -6.11 -29.27
N GLY A 385 -1.27 -4.88 -28.77
CA GLY A 385 -0.67 -4.47 -27.50
C GLY A 385 0.70 -3.85 -27.72
N ILE A 386 1.46 -3.67 -26.64
CA ILE A 386 2.82 -3.10 -26.70
C ILE A 386 3.91 -4.14 -26.87
N GLY A 387 3.64 -5.38 -26.49
CA GLY A 387 4.67 -6.37 -26.30
C GLY A 387 4.14 -7.69 -25.78
N GLU A 388 5.07 -8.62 -25.58
CA GLU A 388 4.79 -9.95 -25.04
C GLU A 388 5.81 -10.30 -23.96
N VAL A 389 5.36 -10.98 -22.91
CA VAL A 389 6.25 -11.49 -21.86
C VAL A 389 7.19 -12.54 -22.46
N ILE A 390 8.49 -12.32 -22.29
CA ILE A 390 9.54 -13.25 -22.76
C ILE A 390 10.21 -14.00 -21.60
N CYS A 391 10.37 -13.36 -20.45
CA CYS A 391 10.95 -13.94 -19.25
C CYS A 391 10.22 -13.39 -18.03
N ALA A 392 9.99 -14.22 -17.00
CA ALA A 392 9.49 -13.76 -15.71
C ALA A 392 9.89 -14.69 -14.57
N SER A 393 10.06 -14.14 -13.38
CA SER A 393 10.57 -14.84 -12.21
C SER A 393 9.62 -15.89 -11.64
N GLY A 394 8.31 -15.69 -11.76
CA GLY A 394 7.34 -16.38 -10.90
C GLY A 394 7.28 -15.75 -9.50
N ARG A 395 7.00 -16.55 -8.47
CA ARG A 395 6.83 -16.13 -7.06
C ARG A 395 7.68 -16.96 -6.11
N TYR A 396 8.94 -17.14 -6.44
CA TYR A 396 9.86 -17.90 -5.59
C TYR A 396 10.65 -16.98 -4.66
N GLN A 397 11.18 -17.57 -3.60
CA GLN A 397 12.12 -16.90 -2.71
C GLN A 397 13.54 -17.01 -3.32
N GLY A 398 14.10 -15.86 -3.67
CA GLY A 398 15.47 -15.74 -4.17
C GLY A 398 16.52 -15.85 -3.07
N ALA A 399 17.75 -15.51 -3.43
CA ALA A 399 18.83 -15.35 -2.46
C ALA A 399 18.44 -14.31 -1.37
N ASN A 400 19.06 -14.42 -0.19
CA ASN A 400 18.87 -13.48 0.93
C ASN A 400 17.43 -13.41 1.48
N LEU A 401 16.64 -14.48 1.29
CA LEU A 401 15.24 -14.55 1.71
C LEU A 401 14.33 -13.49 1.05
N ARG A 402 14.70 -12.92 -0.09
CA ARG A 402 13.89 -11.91 -0.81
C ARG A 402 12.89 -12.58 -1.75
N ARG A 403 11.72 -11.98 -1.98
CA ARG A 403 10.86 -12.43 -3.10
C ARG A 403 11.37 -11.86 -4.41
N MET A 404 11.48 -12.72 -5.42
CA MET A 404 11.69 -12.26 -6.80
C MET A 404 10.35 -12.18 -7.53
N ASP A 405 10.05 -11.00 -8.06
CA ASP A 405 8.79 -10.69 -8.72
C ASP A 405 9.02 -9.69 -9.86
N TRP A 406 9.62 -10.18 -10.95
CA TRP A 406 9.95 -9.40 -12.13
C TRP A 406 9.50 -10.10 -13.41
N ALA A 407 9.18 -9.32 -14.43
CA ALA A 407 8.84 -9.78 -15.77
C ALA A 407 9.44 -8.84 -16.83
N LEU A 408 9.91 -9.42 -17.94
CA LEU A 408 10.40 -8.73 -19.12
C LEU A 408 9.42 -8.89 -20.26
N ILE A 409 9.02 -7.75 -20.82
CA ILE A 409 8.09 -7.64 -21.95
C ILE A 409 8.87 -7.15 -23.15
N GLU A 410 9.07 -8.00 -24.15
CA GLU A 410 9.69 -7.61 -25.42
C GLU A 410 8.73 -6.69 -26.19
N LEU A 411 9.21 -5.50 -26.56
CA LEU A 411 8.40 -4.56 -27.32
C LEU A 411 8.18 -5.06 -28.75
N LYS A 412 6.96 -4.92 -29.26
CA LYS A 412 6.63 -5.27 -30.66
C LYS A 412 7.29 -4.36 -31.69
N SER A 413 7.62 -3.14 -31.29
CA SER A 413 8.24 -2.14 -32.17
C SER A 413 9.16 -1.22 -31.37
N PRO A 414 10.36 -0.89 -31.88
CA PRO A 414 11.22 0.14 -31.30
C PRO A 414 10.56 1.52 -31.19
N THR A 415 9.55 1.81 -32.01
CA THR A 415 8.82 3.09 -31.97
C THR A 415 7.97 3.27 -30.71
N LEU A 416 7.76 2.21 -29.92
CA LEU A 416 7.09 2.26 -28.62
C LEU A 416 8.03 2.64 -27.47
N PHE A 417 9.33 2.77 -27.74
CA PHE A 417 10.32 3.20 -26.78
C PHE A 417 10.03 4.60 -26.26
N SER A 418 10.15 4.76 -24.95
CA SER A 418 10.29 6.05 -24.28
C SER A 418 11.52 6.00 -23.38
N GLN A 419 12.25 7.11 -23.28
CA GLN A 419 13.37 7.21 -22.35
C GLN A 419 12.92 6.99 -20.91
N ASN A 420 13.77 6.36 -20.10
CA ASN A 420 13.54 6.30 -18.67
C ASN A 420 13.69 7.70 -18.07
N LYS A 421 12.58 8.28 -17.60
CA LYS A 421 12.58 9.61 -17.02
C LYS A 421 12.46 9.52 -15.50
N PRO A 422 13.31 10.23 -14.75
CA PRO A 422 13.11 10.37 -13.33
C PRO A 422 11.84 11.23 -13.10
N PRO A 423 11.05 10.98 -12.05
CA PRO A 423 9.84 11.76 -11.78
C PRO A 423 10.15 13.25 -11.69
N VAL A 424 9.37 14.10 -12.36
CA VAL A 424 9.50 15.56 -12.27
C VAL A 424 8.60 16.06 -11.14
N LEU A 425 9.16 16.82 -10.22
CA LEU A 425 8.43 17.52 -9.17
C LEU A 425 8.28 18.98 -9.59
N ILE A 426 7.05 19.39 -9.89
CA ILE A 426 6.75 20.70 -10.51
C ILE A 426 7.09 21.87 -9.56
N ASP A 427 7.05 21.64 -8.24
CA ASP A 427 7.29 22.67 -7.23
C ASP A 427 8.59 22.40 -6.44
N PRO A 428 9.57 23.32 -6.38
CA PRO A 428 10.69 23.18 -5.46
C PRO A 428 10.27 23.21 -3.99
N PHE A 429 9.08 23.70 -3.64
CA PHE A 429 8.46 23.62 -2.31
C PHE A 429 7.50 22.44 -2.17
N ASP A 430 7.58 21.48 -3.10
CA ASP A 430 6.77 20.28 -3.03
C ASP A 430 6.86 19.66 -1.65
N LEU A 431 5.69 19.46 -1.05
CA LEU A 431 5.57 18.86 0.25
C LEU A 431 6.38 17.56 0.32
N ARG A 432 6.41 16.73 -0.73
CA ARG A 432 7.20 15.49 -0.85
C ARG A 432 8.71 15.65 -0.63
N GLN A 433 9.19 16.90 -0.63
CA GLN A 433 10.58 17.27 -0.38
C GLN A 433 10.79 18.15 0.85
N LYS A 434 9.73 18.42 1.64
CA LYS A 434 9.72 19.38 2.74
C LYS A 434 10.88 19.21 3.74
N TYR A 435 11.29 17.98 4.02
CA TYR A 435 12.32 17.68 5.02
C TYR A 435 13.72 17.53 4.44
N LEU A 436 13.85 17.69 3.13
CA LEU A 436 15.14 17.72 2.50
C LEU A 436 15.78 19.10 2.68
N PRO A 437 17.08 19.17 3.02
CA PRO A 437 17.79 20.43 3.12
C PRO A 437 17.62 21.27 1.84
N LEU A 438 17.54 22.60 1.95
CA LEU A 438 17.34 23.48 0.78
C LEU A 438 18.39 23.26 -0.32
N ASN A 439 19.65 23.01 0.06
CA ASN A 439 20.77 22.71 -0.84
C ASN A 439 20.76 21.25 -1.35
N ARG A 440 19.84 20.44 -0.86
CA ARG A 440 19.55 19.08 -1.28
C ARG A 440 18.07 19.03 -1.64
N LYS A 441 17.60 19.88 -2.55
CA LYS A 441 16.29 19.71 -3.21
C LYS A 441 16.44 18.95 -4.52
N TYR A 442 15.50 18.06 -4.80
CA TYR A 442 15.49 17.18 -5.94
C TYR A 442 14.87 17.96 -7.07
N ILE A 443 15.67 18.17 -8.11
CA ILE A 443 15.31 18.96 -9.27
C ILE A 443 15.52 18.07 -10.48
N ALA A 444 14.43 17.51 -10.97
CA ALA A 444 14.37 16.81 -12.25
C ALA A 444 13.64 17.66 -13.28
N THR A 445 14.06 17.55 -14.52
CA THR A 445 13.52 18.24 -15.69
C THR A 445 13.16 17.19 -16.75
N ASP A 446 12.35 17.57 -17.72
CA ASP A 446 11.99 16.68 -18.84
C ASP A 446 13.21 16.23 -19.68
N ASN A 447 14.34 16.92 -19.56
CA ASN A 447 15.59 16.58 -20.24
C ASN A 447 16.41 15.53 -19.49
N ASP A 448 16.17 15.30 -18.20
CA ASP A 448 16.91 14.30 -17.44
C ASP A 448 16.58 12.89 -17.92
N VAL A 449 17.54 11.97 -17.79
CA VAL A 449 17.38 10.55 -18.16
C VAL A 449 18.01 9.68 -17.08
N VAL A 450 17.30 8.63 -16.69
CA VAL A 450 17.83 7.60 -15.80
C VAL A 450 18.74 6.69 -16.62
N SER A 451 20.05 6.89 -16.46
CA SER A 451 21.10 6.19 -17.23
C SER A 451 21.97 5.26 -16.37
N LYS A 452 21.76 5.25 -15.05
CA LYS A 452 22.54 4.47 -14.10
C LYS A 452 21.66 3.66 -13.17
N VAL A 453 22.18 2.50 -12.80
CA VAL A 453 21.68 1.70 -11.68
C VAL A 453 22.38 2.19 -10.42
N GLY A 454 21.61 2.61 -9.43
CA GLY A 454 22.11 3.12 -8.17
C GLY A 454 22.01 2.08 -7.07
N ALA A 455 22.76 2.30 -5.99
CA ALA A 455 22.55 1.58 -4.74
C ALA A 455 21.47 2.26 -3.91
N VAL A 456 20.68 1.47 -3.17
CA VAL A 456 19.86 2.00 -2.09
C VAL A 456 20.75 2.16 -0.87
N THR A 457 20.90 3.40 -0.41
CA THR A 457 21.35 3.65 0.96
C THR A 457 20.12 3.66 1.87
N GLU A 458 20.20 3.03 3.03
CA GLU A 458 19.13 3.05 4.04
C GLU A 458 18.97 4.46 4.61
N GLY A 459 17.73 4.93 4.78
CA GLY A 459 17.41 6.32 5.11
C GLY A 459 17.46 7.27 3.91
N ALA A 460 17.59 6.75 2.69
CA ALA A 460 17.62 7.56 1.48
C ALA A 460 16.22 7.90 1.00
N TRP A 461 16.08 9.14 0.57
CA TRP A 461 14.90 9.61 -0.15
C TRP A 461 14.83 8.95 -1.52
N VAL A 462 13.65 8.45 -1.85
CA VAL A 462 13.32 7.81 -3.12
C VAL A 462 12.00 8.34 -3.66
N VAL A 463 11.87 8.30 -4.97
CA VAL A 463 10.68 8.80 -5.69
C VAL A 463 10.35 7.87 -6.85
N LYS A 464 9.07 7.77 -7.19
CA LYS A 464 8.60 7.03 -8.36
C LYS A 464 7.47 7.74 -9.06
N THR A 465 7.16 7.31 -10.28
CA THR A 465 5.90 7.62 -10.99
C THR A 465 5.14 6.31 -11.18
N GLY A 466 3.90 6.25 -10.72
CA GLY A 466 2.99 5.12 -10.91
C GLY A 466 1.77 5.44 -11.77
N ARG A 467 0.87 4.46 -11.89
CA ARG A 467 -0.30 4.42 -12.78
C ARG A 467 -1.33 5.53 -12.57
N ASN A 468 -1.37 6.13 -11.37
CA ASN A 468 -2.38 7.11 -10.97
C ASN A 468 -2.24 8.44 -11.72
N LEU A 469 -2.94 8.60 -12.85
CA LEU A 469 -3.03 9.85 -13.63
C LEU A 469 -4.45 10.07 -14.17
N GLY A 470 -5.42 10.19 -13.25
CA GLY A 470 -6.81 10.53 -13.58
C GLY A 470 -7.19 12.00 -13.32
N ASP A 471 -6.44 12.74 -12.49
CA ASP A 471 -6.83 14.10 -12.11
C ASP A 471 -5.63 14.92 -11.62
N ALA A 472 -5.03 15.73 -12.50
CA ALA A 472 -4.09 16.86 -12.29
C ALA A 472 -3.03 16.81 -11.16
N ARG A 473 -2.81 15.67 -10.52
CA ARG A 473 -1.91 15.44 -9.39
C ARG A 473 -1.05 14.27 -9.77
N ASP A 474 0.09 14.61 -10.38
CA ASP A 474 1.11 13.72 -10.92
C ASP A 474 1.20 12.42 -10.10
N GLY A 475 1.16 11.27 -10.75
CA GLY A 475 1.31 9.92 -10.16
C GLY A 475 2.65 9.68 -9.46
N VAL A 476 3.33 10.77 -9.09
CA VAL A 476 4.60 10.85 -8.44
C VAL A 476 4.41 10.75 -6.93
N THR A 477 5.13 9.82 -6.31
CA THR A 477 5.12 9.61 -4.87
C THR A 477 6.55 9.48 -4.37
N ALA A 478 6.80 9.94 -3.14
CA ALA A 478 8.13 9.94 -2.54
C ALA A 478 8.09 9.39 -1.12
N GLY A 479 9.21 8.84 -0.68
CA GLY A 479 9.36 8.17 0.60
C GLY A 479 10.81 8.00 0.97
N ASP A 480 11.05 7.43 2.15
CA ASP A 480 12.37 7.17 2.67
C ASP A 480 12.56 5.66 2.85
N THR A 481 13.72 5.16 2.43
CA THR A 481 14.07 3.75 2.66
C THR A 481 14.33 3.54 4.14
N ASN A 482 13.81 2.46 4.71
CA ASN A 482 14.04 2.14 6.11
C ASN A 482 15.35 1.35 6.28
N ALA A 483 16.08 1.61 7.38
CA ALA A 483 17.24 0.79 7.74
C ALA A 483 16.88 -0.64 8.18
N MET A 484 15.63 -0.87 8.59
CA MET A 484 15.13 -2.18 8.93
C MET A 484 14.34 -2.79 7.77
N ASN A 485 14.64 -4.04 7.44
CA ASN A 485 13.81 -4.85 6.55
C ASN A 485 12.56 -5.37 7.29
N ALA A 486 11.46 -5.54 6.57
CA ALA A 486 10.27 -6.21 7.10
C ALA A 486 10.33 -7.70 6.81
N LEU A 487 9.90 -8.54 7.77
CA LEU A 487 9.61 -9.94 7.53
C LEU A 487 8.16 -10.06 7.04
N ILE A 488 7.95 -10.73 5.92
CA ILE A 488 6.66 -10.82 5.24
C ILE A 488 6.23 -12.28 5.17
N HIS A 489 4.98 -12.55 5.53
CA HIS A 489 4.38 -13.87 5.43
C HIS A 489 3.26 -13.87 4.39
N ARG A 490 3.27 -14.89 3.52
CA ARG A 490 2.26 -15.13 2.50
C ARG A 490 1.81 -16.56 2.63
N ASP A 491 0.51 -16.79 2.48
CA ASP A 491 -0.06 -18.13 2.59
C ASP A 491 0.65 -19.10 1.64
N ASN A 492 1.04 -20.26 2.16
CA ASN A 492 1.69 -21.33 1.41
C ASN A 492 3.04 -20.95 0.76
N ALA A 493 3.71 -19.90 1.24
CA ALA A 493 5.04 -19.51 0.78
C ALA A 493 6.00 -19.27 1.96
N PRO A 494 7.32 -19.52 1.76
CA PRO A 494 8.31 -19.13 2.75
C PRO A 494 8.25 -17.62 3.04
N SER A 495 8.45 -17.25 4.30
CA SER A 495 8.52 -15.85 4.70
C SER A 495 9.73 -15.16 4.07
N THR A 496 9.53 -13.93 3.58
CA THR A 496 10.58 -13.16 2.91
C THR A 496 10.99 -11.92 3.69
N ARG A 497 12.21 -11.44 3.50
CA ARG A 497 12.66 -10.14 4.02
C ARG A 497 12.54 -9.12 2.91
N GLU A 498 11.85 -8.02 3.11
CA GLU A 498 11.58 -7.00 2.07
C GLU A 498 12.10 -5.61 2.44
N THR A 499 12.62 -4.88 1.44
CA THR A 499 13.10 -3.52 1.60
C THR A 499 11.89 -2.61 1.77
N VAL A 500 11.89 -1.86 2.87
CA VAL A 500 10.76 -1.04 3.30
C VAL A 500 10.97 0.39 2.81
N ILE A 501 9.93 0.96 2.21
CA ILE A 501 9.84 2.39 1.92
C ILE A 501 8.69 2.96 2.75
N ASN A 502 9.03 3.87 3.65
CA ASN A 502 8.07 4.62 4.42
C ASN A 502 7.61 5.85 3.65
N ASN A 503 6.33 6.18 3.75
CA ASN A 503 5.83 7.41 3.17
C ASN A 503 6.54 8.62 3.78
N HIS A 504 6.90 9.58 2.93
CA HIS A 504 7.30 10.87 3.41
C HIS A 504 6.07 11.57 4.02
N VAL A 505 6.21 12.14 5.22
CA VAL A 505 5.11 12.59 6.10
C VAL A 505 4.13 13.55 5.41
N SER A 506 4.61 14.29 4.44
CA SER A 506 3.90 15.32 3.68
C SER A 506 3.31 14.83 2.35
N GLY A 507 3.58 13.57 1.96
CA GLY A 507 3.20 12.96 0.69
C GLY A 507 2.00 12.00 0.77
N ARG A 508 1.54 11.57 -0.42
CA ARG A 508 0.60 10.44 -0.59
C ARG A 508 1.30 9.13 -0.23
N GLN A 509 0.51 8.05 -0.15
CA GLN A 509 1.10 6.72 -0.01
C GLN A 509 2.10 6.45 -1.13
N PHE A 510 3.26 5.90 -0.75
CA PHE A 510 4.32 5.62 -1.68
C PHE A 510 3.85 4.66 -2.76
N ALA A 511 3.13 3.59 -2.39
CA ALA A 511 2.56 2.64 -3.34
C ALA A 511 1.12 2.25 -2.98
N GLU A 512 0.26 2.24 -4.00
CA GLU A 512 -1.10 1.69 -3.94
C GLU A 512 -1.29 0.55 -4.95
N ARG A 513 -2.44 -0.15 -4.89
CA ARG A 513 -2.77 -1.16 -5.91
C ARG A 513 -2.77 -0.50 -7.30
N GLY A 514 -1.93 -1.01 -8.20
CA GLY A 514 -1.73 -0.45 -9.54
C GLY A 514 -0.38 0.22 -9.74
N ASP A 515 0.31 0.59 -8.66
CA ASP A 515 1.68 1.13 -8.70
C ASP A 515 2.74 0.03 -8.83
N PHE A 516 2.37 -1.24 -8.66
CA PHE A 516 3.33 -2.34 -8.70
C PHE A 516 3.99 -2.46 -10.07
N GLY A 517 5.30 -2.66 -10.08
CA GLY A 517 6.16 -2.56 -11.26
C GLY A 517 6.74 -1.18 -11.51
N SER A 518 6.29 -0.11 -10.82
CA SER A 518 6.83 1.24 -11.03
C SER A 518 8.33 1.32 -10.76
N MET A 519 9.06 2.02 -11.63
CA MET A 519 10.48 2.32 -11.45
C MET A 519 10.68 3.28 -10.27
N VAL A 520 11.56 2.92 -9.35
CA VAL A 520 11.96 3.77 -8.22
C VAL A 520 13.33 4.36 -8.49
N THR A 521 13.45 5.67 -8.27
CA THR A 521 14.71 6.42 -8.42
C THR A 521 15.15 7.04 -7.11
N ASN A 522 16.46 7.14 -6.90
CA ASN A 522 17.03 7.85 -5.75
C ASN A 522 17.23 9.35 -6.04
N TRP A 523 17.80 10.04 -5.06
CA TRP A 523 18.24 11.44 -5.15
C TRP A 523 19.03 11.79 -6.42
N ASN A 524 19.90 10.89 -6.84
CA ASN A 524 20.83 11.08 -7.95
C ASN A 524 20.19 10.75 -9.32
N LYS A 525 18.86 10.53 -9.36
CA LYS A 525 18.11 10.12 -10.57
C LYS A 525 18.59 8.77 -11.12
N GLU A 526 19.07 7.89 -10.25
CA GLU A 526 19.51 6.54 -10.60
C GLU A 526 18.39 5.54 -10.32
N TRP A 527 18.27 4.50 -11.15
CA TRP A 527 17.30 3.42 -10.93
C TRP A 527 17.77 2.54 -9.77
N VAL A 528 16.95 2.43 -8.73
CA VAL A 528 17.30 1.69 -7.51
C VAL A 528 16.41 0.48 -7.23
N GLY A 529 15.26 0.37 -7.88
CA GLY A 529 14.39 -0.79 -7.77
C GLY A 529 13.05 -0.64 -8.45
N ILE A 530 12.17 -1.60 -8.22
CA ILE A 530 10.75 -1.53 -8.62
C ILE A 530 9.85 -1.78 -7.43
N VAL A 531 8.71 -1.10 -7.40
CA VAL A 531 7.70 -1.31 -6.37
C VAL A 531 7.09 -2.70 -6.56
N MET A 532 7.23 -3.55 -5.54
CA MET A 532 6.69 -4.91 -5.54
C MET A 532 5.33 -4.99 -4.87
N SER A 533 5.14 -4.32 -3.73
CA SER A 533 3.91 -4.42 -2.93
C SER A 533 3.78 -3.20 -1.99
N GLY A 534 2.75 -3.20 -1.16
CA GLY A 534 2.57 -2.30 -0.03
C GLY A 534 1.62 -2.87 1.02
N GLU A 535 1.47 -2.17 2.12
CA GLU A 535 0.57 -2.55 3.22
C GLU A 535 -0.75 -1.80 3.14
N SER A 536 -1.85 -2.46 3.52
CA SER A 536 -3.18 -1.84 3.51
C SER A 536 -3.33 -0.72 4.53
N THR A 537 -2.65 -0.78 5.68
CA THR A 537 -2.93 0.10 6.83
C THR A 537 -1.72 0.83 7.41
N ASN A 538 -0.50 0.50 7.01
CA ASN A 538 0.71 1.08 7.61
C ASN A 538 1.48 1.98 6.64
N ASP A 539 0.84 2.41 5.54
CA ASP A 539 1.38 3.48 4.70
C ASP A 539 2.84 3.21 4.28
N THR A 540 3.10 1.94 3.97
CA THR A 540 4.41 1.36 3.73
C THR A 540 4.39 0.63 2.40
N ALA A 541 5.47 0.74 1.66
CA ALA A 541 5.67 0.04 0.40
C ALA A 541 6.89 -0.89 0.48
N TYR A 542 6.88 -1.89 -0.41
CA TYR A 542 7.95 -2.87 -0.54
C TYR A 542 8.57 -2.78 -1.93
N MET A 543 9.89 -2.82 -1.99
CA MET A 543 10.66 -2.71 -3.22
C MET A 543 11.63 -3.86 -3.38
N THR A 544 11.74 -4.38 -4.61
CA THR A 544 12.85 -5.26 -5.01
C THR A 544 13.95 -4.39 -5.61
N LEU A 545 15.20 -4.59 -5.17
CA LEU A 545 16.33 -3.76 -5.59
C LEU A 545 16.70 -4.02 -7.05
N ALA A 546 17.09 -2.96 -7.77
CA ALA A 546 17.45 -3.05 -9.18
C ALA A 546 18.61 -4.02 -9.42
N GLN A 547 19.65 -3.94 -8.59
CA GLN A 547 20.81 -4.82 -8.70
C GLN A 547 20.44 -6.29 -8.45
N GLU A 548 19.60 -6.57 -7.45
CA GLU A 548 19.12 -7.93 -7.18
C GLU A 548 18.34 -8.51 -8.37
N ILE A 549 17.53 -7.69 -9.06
CA ILE A 549 16.81 -8.12 -10.27
C ILE A 549 17.78 -8.40 -11.42
N ILE A 550 18.77 -7.54 -11.65
CA ILE A 550 19.77 -7.72 -12.71
C ILE A 550 20.55 -9.02 -12.49
N ASP A 551 21.00 -9.25 -11.26
CA ASP A 551 21.72 -10.45 -10.88
C ASP A 551 20.84 -11.69 -11.03
N ASP A 552 19.56 -11.61 -10.65
CA ASP A 552 18.63 -12.72 -10.77
C ASP A 552 18.31 -13.06 -12.23
N VAL A 553 18.07 -12.05 -13.08
CA VAL A 553 17.87 -12.26 -14.51
C VAL A 553 19.08 -12.96 -15.12
N LYS A 554 20.29 -12.52 -14.78
CA LYS A 554 21.52 -13.17 -15.24
C LYS A 554 21.61 -14.62 -14.78
N ALA A 555 21.34 -14.88 -13.51
CA ALA A 555 21.37 -16.22 -12.94
C ALA A 555 20.32 -17.16 -13.58
N LYS A 556 19.11 -16.66 -13.84
CA LYS A 556 17.97 -17.47 -14.30
C LYS A 556 17.86 -17.60 -15.81
N THR A 557 18.40 -16.67 -16.58
CA THR A 557 18.28 -16.67 -18.05
C THR A 557 19.63 -16.83 -18.76
N GLY A 558 20.75 -16.63 -18.06
CA GLY A 558 22.08 -16.49 -18.67
C GLY A 558 22.28 -15.18 -19.43
N GLY A 559 21.22 -14.39 -19.66
CA GLY A 559 21.27 -13.11 -20.34
C GLY A 559 21.67 -11.95 -19.42
N THR A 560 21.72 -10.75 -19.97
CA THR A 560 22.02 -9.52 -19.21
C THR A 560 21.01 -8.43 -19.47
N ILE A 561 20.79 -7.57 -18.47
CA ILE A 561 19.95 -6.38 -18.58
C ILE A 561 20.81 -5.14 -18.43
N THR A 562 20.58 -4.14 -19.30
CA THR A 562 21.19 -2.81 -19.21
C THR A 562 20.15 -1.72 -19.44
N LEU A 563 20.37 -0.53 -18.88
CA LEU A 563 19.56 0.63 -19.22
C LEU A 563 19.84 1.06 -20.69
N PRO A 564 18.83 1.58 -21.42
CA PRO A 564 18.97 1.96 -22.82
C PRO A 564 19.90 3.14 -23.08
#